data_AF-A0A1H1UP16-F1
#
_entry.id   AF-A0A1H1UP16-F1
#
_cell.length_a   1.000
_cell.length_b   1.000
_cell.length_c   1.000
_cell.angle_alpha   90.00
_cell.angle_beta   90.00
_cell.angle_gamma   90.00
#
_symmetry.space_group_name_H-M   'P 1'
#
loop_
_entity.id
_entity.type
_entity.pdbx_description
1 polymer ?
#
loop_
_entity_poly.entity_id
_entity_poly.type
_entity_poly.pdbx_seq_one_letter_code
_entity_poly.pdbx_strand_id
1 'polypeptide(L)'
;MGLFTLPEARLELVKLRPVIAEIITLRADMVELSAALVPGGEPTTLGGLPERKFTEARLNELMTEIQQTGAALKGVAPLLLDFPADLDGVPVLLCWLEGDADITWYHRADLGFGGRRPLPETT
;
A
#
# COMPACT_ATOMS: atom_id res chain seq x y z
N MET A 1 -9.88 -2.34 -16.04
CA MET A 1 -9.72 -1.46 -14.87
C MET A 1 -10.27 -0.10 -15.25
N GLY A 2 -11.28 0.40 -14.51
CA GLY A 2 -11.83 1.73 -14.73
C GLY A 2 -10.99 2.82 -14.06
N LEU A 3 -11.26 4.08 -14.38
CA LEU A 3 -10.73 5.22 -13.64
C LEU A 3 -11.57 5.42 -12.37
N PHE A 4 -10.91 5.80 -11.29
CA PHE A 4 -11.54 6.24 -10.05
C PHE A 4 -11.86 7.73 -10.11
N THR A 5 -13.00 8.10 -9.55
CA THR A 5 -13.22 9.44 -9.01
C THR A 5 -12.57 9.57 -7.63
N LEU A 6 -12.33 10.80 -7.16
CA LEU A 6 -11.78 11.01 -5.82
C LEU A 6 -12.68 10.41 -4.71
N PRO A 7 -14.03 10.55 -4.73
CA PRO A 7 -14.89 9.90 -3.76
C PRO A 7 -14.80 8.37 -3.78
N GLU A 8 -14.70 7.74 -4.95
CA GLU A 8 -14.54 6.29 -5.08
C GLU A 8 -13.19 5.83 -4.53
N ALA A 9 -12.10 6.53 -4.85
CA ALA A 9 -10.78 6.22 -4.32
C ALA A 9 -10.72 6.33 -2.79
N ARG A 10 -11.37 7.37 -2.21
CA ARG A 10 -11.50 7.53 -0.76
C ARG A 10 -12.30 6.40 -0.12
N LEU A 11 -13.43 6.03 -0.72
CA LEU A 11 -14.25 4.92 -0.23
C LEU A 11 -13.46 3.60 -0.30
N GLU A 12 -12.69 3.39 -1.37
CA GLU A 12 -11.86 2.20 -1.52
C GLU A 12 -10.72 2.18 -0.49
N LEU A 13 -10.07 3.32 -0.24
CA LEU A 13 -9.06 3.45 0.82
C LEU A 13 -9.65 3.09 2.19
N VAL A 14 -10.88 3.52 2.50
CA VAL A 14 -11.57 3.14 3.75
C VAL A 14 -11.74 1.63 3.86
N LYS A 15 -12.18 0.96 2.79
CA LYS A 15 -12.30 -0.51 2.76
C LYS A 15 -10.94 -1.21 2.91
N LEU A 16 -9.88 -0.63 2.34
CA LEU A 16 -8.52 -1.16 2.41
C LEU A 16 -7.83 -0.90 3.76
N ARG A 17 -8.37 -0.05 4.65
CA ARG A 17 -7.72 0.24 5.96
C ARG A 17 -7.37 -1.02 6.77
N PRO A 18 -8.25 -2.03 6.93
CA PRO A 18 -7.91 -3.26 7.64
C PRO A 18 -6.80 -4.05 6.94
N VAL A 19 -6.85 -4.16 5.60
CA VAL A 19 -5.83 -4.83 4.77
C VAL A 19 -4.47 -4.16 4.92
N ILE A 20 -4.44 -2.83 4.83
CA ILE A 20 -3.24 -2.00 5.01
C ILE A 20 -2.65 -2.20 6.42
N ALA A 21 -3.50 -2.18 7.46
CA ALA A 21 -3.05 -2.39 8.83
C ALA A 21 -2.44 -3.79 9.02
N GLU A 22 -3.06 -4.82 8.43
CA GLU A 22 -2.53 -6.19 8.47
C GLU A 22 -1.18 -6.29 7.75
N ILE A 23 -1.02 -5.69 6.56
CA ILE A 23 0.26 -5.64 5.86
C ILE A 23 1.35 -4.97 6.71
N ILE A 24 1.04 -3.86 7.37
CA ILE A 24 2.00 -3.14 8.22
C ILE A 24 2.49 -4.04 9.37
N THR A 25 1.58 -4.75 10.03
CA THR A 25 1.91 -5.72 11.09
C THR A 25 2.75 -6.87 10.55
N LEU A 26 2.30 -7.54 9.50
CA LEU A 26 3.01 -8.70 8.94
C LEU A 26 4.38 -8.34 8.37
N ARG A 27 4.54 -7.12 7.85
CA ARG A 27 5.83 -6.60 7.41
C ARG A 27 6.80 -6.43 8.58
N ALA A 28 6.33 -5.95 9.72
CA ALA A 28 7.14 -5.87 10.94
C ALA A 28 7.52 -7.27 11.45
N ASP A 29 6.55 -8.18 11.52
CA ASP A 29 6.78 -9.58 11.92
C ASP A 29 7.79 -10.28 10.99
N MET A 30 7.70 -10.03 9.68
CA MET A 30 8.63 -10.57 8.69
C MET A 30 10.07 -10.11 8.93
N VAL A 31 10.29 -8.86 9.35
CA VAL A 31 11.62 -8.35 9.68
C VAL A 31 12.17 -9.07 10.91
N GLU A 32 11.37 -9.21 11.96
CA GLU A 32 11.77 -9.88 13.20
C GLU A 32 12.05 -11.38 12.98
N LEU A 33 11.14 -12.09 12.32
CA LEU A 33 11.32 -13.49 11.93
C LEU A 33 12.56 -13.68 11.05
N SER A 34 12.81 -12.74 10.12
CA SER A 34 14.01 -12.80 9.28
C SER A 34 15.28 -12.63 10.09
N ALA A 35 15.31 -11.71 11.05
CA ALA A 35 16.46 -11.48 11.92
C ALA A 35 16.75 -12.69 12.83
N ALA A 36 15.72 -13.36 13.35
CA ALA A 36 15.88 -14.56 14.19
C ALA A 36 16.42 -15.78 13.42
N LEU A 37 16.20 -15.84 12.10
CA LEU A 37 16.57 -16.99 11.26
C LEU A 37 17.97 -16.89 10.62
N VAL A 38 18.68 -15.77 10.78
CA VAL A 38 20.08 -15.67 10.33
C VAL A 38 21.01 -16.45 11.28
N PRO A 39 22.20 -16.90 10.84
CA PRO A 39 23.17 -17.53 11.73
C PRO A 39 23.54 -16.61 12.91
N GLY A 40 23.31 -17.07 14.14
CA GLY A 40 23.53 -16.28 15.35
C GLY A 40 22.41 -15.27 15.66
N GLY A 41 21.27 -15.34 14.99
CA GLY A 41 20.08 -14.57 15.32
C GLY A 41 19.47 -15.00 16.66
N GLU A 42 18.98 -14.02 17.42
CA GLU A 42 18.28 -14.29 18.68
C GLU A 42 16.86 -14.82 18.40
N PRO A 43 16.39 -15.87 19.11
CA PRO A 43 15.04 -16.38 18.95
C PRO A 43 13.98 -15.32 19.26
N THR A 44 12.90 -15.32 18.47
CA THR A 44 11.71 -14.50 18.70
C THR A 44 10.55 -15.34 19.23
N THR A 45 9.63 -14.71 19.96
CA THR A 45 8.35 -15.33 20.33
C THR A 45 7.38 -15.48 19.15
N LEU A 46 7.68 -14.87 18.00
CA LEU A 46 6.87 -15.00 16.78
C LEU A 46 7.01 -16.35 16.07
N GLY A 47 7.94 -17.21 16.51
CA GLY A 47 8.16 -18.53 15.94
C GLY A 47 9.45 -18.61 15.10
N GLY A 48 9.42 -19.37 14.02
CA GLY A 48 10.58 -19.63 13.17
C GLY A 48 10.23 -19.73 11.69
N LEU A 49 10.84 -20.70 10.99
CA LEU A 49 10.67 -20.85 9.55
C LEU A 49 9.21 -21.07 9.11
N PRO A 50 8.38 -21.88 9.80
CA PRO A 50 6.97 -22.04 9.45
C PRO A 50 6.19 -20.73 9.51
N GLU A 51 6.35 -19.96 10.59
CA GLU A 51 5.66 -18.68 10.79
C GLU A 51 6.14 -17.65 9.77
N ARG A 52 7.44 -17.59 9.48
CA ARG A 52 7.97 -16.76 8.38
C ARG A 52 7.29 -17.10 7.05
N LYS A 53 7.15 -18.39 6.72
CA LYS A 53 6.53 -18.83 5.46
C LYS A 53 5.05 -18.50 5.40
N PHE A 54 4.35 -18.61 6.53
CA PHE A 54 2.97 -18.18 6.65
C PHE A 54 2.83 -16.67 6.44
N THR A 55 3.64 -15.85 7.12
CA THR A 55 3.64 -14.38 6.97
C THR A 55 3.94 -13.96 5.53
N GLU A 56 4.87 -14.65 4.86
CA GLU A 56 5.19 -14.40 3.44
C GLU A 56 3.98 -14.68 2.53
N ALA A 57 3.32 -15.82 2.71
CA ALA A 57 2.13 -16.18 1.95
C ALA A 57 0.99 -15.17 2.19
N ARG A 58 0.73 -14.82 3.46
CA ARG A 58 -0.34 -13.89 3.83
C ARG A 58 -0.10 -12.49 3.29
N LEU A 59 1.14 -11.99 3.33
CA LEU A 59 1.50 -10.72 2.69
C LEU A 59 1.19 -10.73 1.18
N ASN A 60 1.53 -11.81 0.48
CA ASN A 60 1.25 -11.93 -0.95
C ASN A 60 -0.26 -11.93 -1.26
N GLU A 61 -1.08 -12.59 -0.42
CA GLU A 61 -2.54 -12.55 -0.53
C GLU A 61 -3.08 -11.12 -0.37
N LEU A 62 -2.69 -10.41 0.67
CA LEU A 62 -3.15 -9.04 0.95
C LEU A 62 -2.72 -8.05 -0.14
N MET A 63 -1.49 -8.20 -0.66
CA MET A 63 -1.03 -7.40 -1.80
C MET A 63 -1.86 -7.66 -3.05
N THR A 64 -2.27 -8.92 -3.26
CA THR A 64 -3.16 -9.29 -4.37
C THR A 64 -4.55 -8.70 -4.18
N GLU A 65 -5.08 -8.71 -2.95
CA GLU A 65 -6.37 -8.10 -2.61
C GLU A 65 -6.40 -6.60 -2.94
N ILE A 66 -5.35 -5.86 -2.57
CA ILE A 66 -5.19 -4.44 -2.97
C ILE A 66 -5.26 -4.29 -4.49
N GLN A 67 -4.48 -5.08 -5.23
CA GLN A 67 -4.42 -4.95 -6.70
C GLN A 67 -5.76 -5.30 -7.38
N GLN A 68 -6.55 -6.21 -6.81
CA GLN A 68 -7.87 -6.58 -7.32
C GLN A 68 -8.89 -5.44 -7.24
N THR A 69 -8.69 -4.45 -6.36
CA THR A 69 -9.52 -3.24 -6.29
C THR A 69 -9.35 -2.34 -7.51
N GLY A 70 -8.22 -2.46 -8.23
CA GLY A 70 -7.81 -1.54 -9.28
C GLY A 70 -6.82 -0.45 -8.82
N ALA A 71 -6.57 -0.34 -7.51
CA ALA A 71 -5.46 0.44 -6.99
C ALA A 71 -4.11 -0.21 -7.35
N ALA A 72 -3.13 0.60 -7.71
CA ALA A 72 -1.77 0.15 -7.95
C ALA A 72 -0.96 0.20 -6.65
N LEU A 73 -0.48 -0.95 -6.20
CA LEU A 73 0.49 -1.06 -5.11
C LEU A 73 1.90 -0.75 -5.65
N LYS A 74 2.45 0.41 -5.29
CA LYS A 74 3.73 0.94 -5.81
C LYS A 74 4.89 0.81 -4.84
N GLY A 75 4.61 0.61 -3.57
CA GLY A 75 5.58 0.47 -2.49
C GLY A 75 4.97 -0.30 -1.34
N VAL A 76 5.81 -1.02 -0.59
CA VAL A 76 5.40 -1.86 0.55
C VAL A 76 6.09 -1.47 1.85
N ALA A 77 7.06 -0.55 1.82
CA ALA A 77 7.79 -0.06 2.99
C ALA A 77 8.44 1.31 2.68
N PRO A 78 7.68 2.43 2.71
CA PRO A 78 6.27 2.56 3.11
C PRO A 78 5.28 2.00 2.07
N LEU A 79 4.06 1.72 2.50
CA LEU A 79 2.95 1.47 1.57
C LEU A 79 2.69 2.70 0.72
N LEU A 80 2.61 2.50 -0.59
CA LEU A 80 2.29 3.54 -1.56
C LEU A 80 1.24 3.01 -2.51
N LEU A 81 0.06 3.64 -2.51
CA LEU A 81 -1.08 3.27 -3.33
C LEU A 81 -1.41 4.40 -4.30
N ASP A 82 -1.51 4.05 -5.58
CA ASP A 82 -1.93 4.95 -6.64
C ASP A 82 -3.28 4.48 -7.22
N PHE A 83 -4.27 5.37 -7.25
CA PHE A 83 -5.58 5.12 -7.85
C PHE A 83 -5.64 5.85 -9.21
N PRO A 84 -5.70 5.12 -10.35
CA PRO A 84 -5.83 5.74 -11.66
C PRO A 84 -7.09 6.59 -11.76
N ALA A 85 -6.96 7.84 -12.18
CA ALA A 85 -8.05 8.82 -12.24
C ALA A 85 -7.90 9.78 -13.43
N ASP A 86 -8.91 10.62 -13.62
CA ASP A 86 -8.90 11.77 -14.52
C ASP A 86 -9.11 13.05 -13.69
N LEU A 87 -8.29 14.07 -13.96
CA LEU A 87 -8.46 15.40 -13.40
C LEU A 87 -8.50 16.40 -14.54
N ASP A 88 -9.69 16.96 -14.80
CA ASP A 88 -9.95 17.93 -15.88
C ASP A 88 -9.50 17.45 -17.28
N GLY A 89 -9.73 16.18 -17.60
CA GLY A 89 -9.34 15.56 -18.88
C GLY A 89 -7.87 15.14 -18.95
N VAL A 90 -7.13 15.23 -17.84
CA VAL A 90 -5.74 14.79 -17.73
C VAL A 90 -5.68 13.50 -16.91
N PRO A 91 -5.14 12.40 -17.48
CA PRO A 91 -4.88 11.19 -16.73
C PRO A 91 -3.86 11.42 -15.61
N VAL A 92 -4.25 11.05 -14.39
CA VAL A 92 -3.44 11.19 -13.18
C VAL A 92 -3.53 9.93 -12.32
N LEU A 93 -2.70 9.89 -11.29
CA LEU A 93 -2.71 8.88 -10.23
C LEU A 93 -3.00 9.61 -8.92
N LEU A 94 -4.18 9.39 -8.33
CA LEU A 94 -4.47 9.85 -6.98
C LEU A 94 -3.62 9.01 -6.03
N CYS A 95 -2.84 9.65 -5.19
CA CYS A 95 -1.77 8.98 -4.49
C CYS A 95 -2.06 8.98 -2.99
N TRP A 96 -1.84 7.86 -2.32
CA TRP A 96 -1.86 7.74 -0.87
C TRP A 96 -0.57 7.09 -0.38
N LEU A 97 0.09 7.73 0.58
CA LEU A 97 1.30 7.22 1.23
C LEU A 97 0.96 6.76 2.65
N GLU A 98 1.59 5.69 3.12
CA GLU A 98 1.52 5.24 4.51
C GLU A 98 1.76 6.40 5.49
N GLY A 99 0.79 6.65 6.38
CA GLY A 99 0.78 7.81 7.28
C GLY A 99 -0.14 8.95 6.83
N ASP A 100 -0.52 9.02 5.56
CA ASP A 100 -1.51 9.98 5.08
C ASP A 100 -2.91 9.66 5.68
N ALA A 101 -3.57 10.69 6.21
CA ALA A 101 -4.93 10.57 6.75
C ALA A 101 -5.99 10.35 5.66
N ASP A 102 -5.78 10.91 4.47
CA ASP A 102 -6.70 10.86 3.33
C ASP A 102 -5.94 11.01 2.00
N ILE A 103 -6.61 10.76 0.87
CA ILE A 103 -6.12 11.02 -0.47
C ILE A 103 -6.19 12.53 -0.74
N THR A 104 -5.05 13.20 -0.59
CA THR A 104 -4.92 14.66 -0.75
C THR A 104 -3.92 15.06 -1.82
N TRP A 105 -3.33 14.08 -2.49
CA TRP A 105 -2.26 14.28 -3.47
C TRP A 105 -2.53 13.48 -4.73
N TYR A 106 -2.00 13.97 -5.84
CA TYR A 106 -1.95 13.24 -7.11
C TYR A 106 -0.61 13.44 -7.79
N HIS A 107 -0.30 12.63 -8.79
CA HIS A 107 0.78 12.90 -9.73
C HIS A 107 0.43 12.39 -11.13
N ARG A 108 1.14 12.90 -12.14
CA ARG A 108 1.07 12.33 -13.50
C ARG A 108 1.95 11.09 -13.58
N ALA A 109 1.60 10.17 -14.47
CA ALA A 109 2.31 8.90 -14.64
C ALA A 109 3.76 9.09 -15.14
N ASP A 110 4.02 10.12 -15.97
CA ASP A 110 5.34 10.45 -16.52
C ASP A 110 6.30 11.07 -15.50
N LEU A 111 5.78 11.68 -14.42
CA LEU A 111 6.58 12.30 -13.36
C LEU A 111 6.82 11.37 -12.18
N GLY A 112 5.96 10.35 -12.01
CA GLY A 112 5.98 9.44 -10.87
C GLY A 112 5.74 10.15 -9.53
N PHE A 113 5.97 9.40 -8.44
CA PHE A 113 5.73 9.87 -7.07
C PHE A 113 6.45 11.18 -6.73
N GLY A 114 7.68 11.39 -7.22
CA GLY A 114 8.44 12.62 -7.01
C GLY A 114 7.79 13.88 -7.60
N GLY A 115 6.84 13.69 -8.54
CA GLY A 115 6.02 14.74 -9.13
C GLY A 115 4.73 15.06 -8.38
N ARG A 116 4.53 14.54 -7.15
CA ARG A 116 3.30 14.76 -6.37
C ARG A 116 2.93 16.25 -6.26
N ARG A 117 1.63 16.52 -6.37
CA ARG A 117 1.01 17.83 -6.17
C ARG A 117 -0.24 17.66 -5.29
N PRO A 118 -0.56 18.64 -4.43
CA PRO A 118 -1.80 18.60 -3.67
C PRO A 118 -2.99 18.64 -4.64
N LEU A 119 -4.07 17.95 -4.29
CA LEU A 119 -5.33 18.04 -5.03
C LEU A 119 -5.91 19.46 -4.91
N PRO A 120 -6.57 19.97 -5.97
CA PRO A 120 -7.30 21.24 -5.89
C PRO A 120 -8.38 21.20 -4.80
N GLU A 121 -8.66 22.34 -4.16
CA GLU A 121 -9.68 22.45 -3.09
C GLU A 121 -11.11 22.14 -3.57
N THR A 122 -11.35 22.19 -4.87
CA THR A 122 -12.66 21.97 -5.51
C THR A 122 -12.88 20.57 -6.06
N THR A 123 -11.97 19.61 -5.79
CA THR A 123 -12.04 18.23 -6.30
C THR A 123 -12.88 17.30 -5.42
#